data_AF-A0A3M2AN42-F1
#
_entry.id   AF-A0A3M2AN42-F1
#
_cell.length_a   1.000
_cell.length_b   1.000
_cell.length_c   1.000
_cell.angle_alpha   90.00
_cell.angle_beta   90.00
_cell.angle_gamma   90.00
#
_symmetry.space_group_name_H-M   'P 1'
#
loop_
_entity.id
_entity.type
_entity.pdbx_description
1 polymer ?
#
loop_
_entity_poly.entity_id
_entity_poly.type
_entity_poly.pdbx_seq_one_letter_code
_entity_poly.pdbx_strand_id
1 'polypeptide(L)'
;MSESGARPSEEPVIPPTIVVDAIETDEETPPPAPAVAAPTTAAPTTAGPDLERPGPLALLAAGFVDVFARPRVLLLLVVLSAFAALPPALVVADSADLHLAPLADAPSGPELLRGPIPGRLFQAWEQADPDVRRRAGLTLAPLWLAASWLGLLVCAGWMATARARALRQRGGHGLADFLAGGGRFFFPFLRTWLLGLPLFALATWLVWGRPGAWLMRLLLPPEGDPAFAAGETAARWVENGREIVALLLVFGVEILLDLARAGLVAGGRRSALLALFRGLGVFLFEPLRVLVLVGAGLTFELLLLAVLSALTDAELLPLWSLVLLLPFCRQLCRGARWAGLLRLCLIGRPAAASR
;
A
#
# COMPACT_ATOMS: atom_id res chain seq x y z
N MET A 1 -83.20 -22.95 8.90
CA MET A 1 -83.86 -21.96 8.01
C MET A 1 -83.07 -20.67 8.11
N SER A 2 -82.64 -20.19 6.95
CA SER A 2 -82.08 -18.89 6.55
C SER A 2 -81.04 -18.15 7.41
N GLU A 3 -79.80 -18.22 6.89
CA GLU A 3 -78.87 -17.13 6.52
C GLU A 3 -78.84 -15.81 7.30
N SER A 4 -77.65 -15.46 7.81
CA SER A 4 -76.92 -14.20 7.54
C SER A 4 -75.61 -14.22 8.37
N GLY A 5 -74.39 -14.00 7.90
CA GLY A 5 -73.93 -13.35 6.68
C GLY A 5 -73.19 -12.03 6.96
N ALA A 6 -72.11 -12.01 7.76
CA ALA A 6 -71.19 -10.86 7.81
C ALA A 6 -69.78 -11.25 8.30
N ARG A 7 -68.77 -11.04 7.44
CA ARG A 7 -67.33 -11.19 7.72
C ARG A 7 -66.80 -9.98 8.51
N PRO A 8 -65.83 -10.14 9.42
CA PRO A 8 -65.12 -9.02 10.00
C PRO A 8 -64.12 -8.42 9.01
N SER A 9 -64.09 -7.10 9.05
CA SER A 9 -63.34 -6.09 8.31
C SER A 9 -61.84 -6.33 8.18
N GLU A 10 -61.35 -6.28 6.93
CA GLU A 10 -59.95 -6.04 6.58
C GLU A 10 -59.59 -4.57 6.90
N GLU A 11 -58.59 -4.36 7.76
CA GLU A 11 -57.95 -3.05 7.93
C GLU A 11 -57.17 -2.68 6.67
N PRO A 12 -57.36 -1.48 6.10
CA PRO A 12 -56.52 -1.02 4.99
C PRO A 12 -55.12 -0.67 5.49
N VAL A 13 -54.14 -1.38 4.95
CA VAL A 13 -52.70 -1.10 5.01
C VAL A 13 -52.44 0.30 4.44
N ILE A 14 -52.00 1.24 5.29
CA ILE A 14 -51.52 2.57 4.89
C ILE A 14 -50.07 2.42 4.42
N PRO A 15 -49.74 2.62 3.12
CA PRO A 15 -48.35 2.67 2.69
C PRO A 15 -47.71 3.98 3.18
N PRO A 16 -46.44 3.96 3.62
CA PRO A 16 -45.75 5.19 4.02
C PRO A 16 -45.60 6.12 2.81
N THR A 17 -46.23 7.28 2.92
CA THR A 17 -46.15 8.40 1.97
C THR A 17 -44.69 8.80 1.82
N ILE A 18 -44.17 8.72 0.60
CA ILE A 18 -42.89 9.30 0.22
C ILE A 18 -43.07 10.81 0.24
N VAL A 19 -42.50 11.47 1.26
CA VAL A 19 -42.37 12.93 1.28
C VAL A 19 -41.27 13.29 0.28
N VAL A 20 -41.69 13.72 -0.91
CA VAL A 20 -40.82 14.43 -1.87
C VAL A 20 -40.88 15.89 -1.45
N ASP A 21 -39.79 16.43 -0.92
CA ASP A 21 -39.67 17.88 -0.73
C ASP A 21 -39.86 18.55 -2.09
N ALA A 22 -40.96 19.28 -2.22
CA ALA A 22 -41.25 20.13 -3.35
C ALA A 22 -40.23 21.26 -3.37
N ILE A 23 -39.53 21.39 -4.50
CA ILE A 23 -38.75 22.58 -4.82
C ILE A 23 -39.76 23.72 -5.01
N GLU A 24 -39.64 24.78 -4.20
CA GLU A 24 -40.39 26.02 -4.37
C GLU A 24 -40.20 26.56 -5.80
N THR A 25 -41.29 26.59 -6.56
CA THR A 25 -41.42 27.33 -7.81
C THR A 25 -41.74 28.78 -7.47
N ASP A 26 -40.72 29.64 -7.48
CA ASP A 26 -40.91 31.09 -7.45
C ASP A 26 -41.31 31.63 -8.83
N GLU A 27 -42.11 32.70 -8.76
CA GLU A 27 -42.94 33.30 -9.78
C GLU A 27 -42.17 33.96 -10.96
N GLU A 28 -42.67 33.66 -12.16
CA GLU A 28 -42.96 34.59 -13.26
C GLU A 28 -42.12 35.89 -13.36
N THR A 29 -40.98 35.82 -14.05
CA THR A 29 -40.29 37.00 -14.61
C THR A 29 -40.51 37.03 -16.14
N PRO A 30 -41.04 38.12 -16.73
CA PRO A 30 -41.29 38.19 -18.16
C PRO A 30 -39.98 38.21 -18.98
N PRO A 31 -39.94 37.61 -20.18
CA PRO A 31 -38.72 37.51 -20.97
C PRO A 31 -38.33 38.87 -21.57
N PRO A 32 -37.07 39.32 -21.44
CA PRO A 32 -36.60 40.45 -22.24
C PRO A 32 -36.42 40.05 -23.71
N ALA A 33 -36.77 41.00 -24.60
CA ALA A 33 -36.82 40.93 -26.06
C ALA A 33 -35.56 40.34 -26.74
N PRO A 34 -35.68 39.80 -27.97
CA PRO A 34 -34.55 39.23 -28.71
C PRO A 34 -33.51 40.31 -29.01
N ALA A 35 -32.36 40.23 -28.34
CA ALA A 35 -31.22 41.07 -28.64
C ALA A 35 -30.67 40.71 -30.03
N VAL A 36 -30.63 41.74 -30.89
CA VAL A 36 -30.06 41.78 -32.23
C VAL A 36 -28.68 41.13 -32.27
N ALA A 37 -28.47 40.25 -33.25
CA ALA A 37 -27.19 39.61 -33.52
C ALA A 37 -26.10 40.65 -33.82
N ALA A 38 -25.14 40.78 -32.91
CA ALA A 38 -23.89 41.49 -33.14
C ALA A 38 -22.84 40.54 -33.74
N PRO A 39 -21.96 41.03 -34.63
CA PRO A 39 -21.14 40.18 -35.48
C PRO A 39 -20.11 39.39 -34.69
N THR A 40 -19.96 38.13 -35.09
CA THR A 40 -18.97 37.15 -34.66
C THR A 40 -17.58 37.77 -34.56
N THR A 41 -17.23 38.27 -33.39
CA THR A 41 -15.84 38.56 -33.06
C THR A 41 -15.23 37.20 -32.72
N ALA A 42 -14.33 36.73 -33.58
CA ALA A 42 -13.61 35.49 -33.37
C ALA A 42 -13.11 35.44 -31.92
N ALA A 43 -13.62 34.49 -31.15
CA ALA A 43 -13.11 34.23 -29.82
C ALA A 43 -11.60 33.96 -29.97
N PRO A 44 -10.73 34.67 -29.23
CA PRO A 44 -9.35 34.22 -29.15
C PRO A 44 -9.41 32.81 -28.60
N THR A 45 -8.87 31.86 -29.37
CA THR A 45 -8.64 30.49 -28.96
C THR A 45 -7.91 30.55 -27.63
N THR A 46 -8.66 30.41 -26.54
CA THR A 46 -8.09 30.12 -25.23
C THR A 46 -7.67 28.67 -25.31
N ALA A 47 -6.55 28.42 -25.99
CA ALA A 47 -5.64 27.40 -25.55
C ALA A 47 -5.32 27.78 -24.10
N GLY A 48 -6.10 27.22 -23.17
CA GLY A 48 -5.72 27.24 -21.77
C GLY A 48 -4.29 26.73 -21.69
N PRO A 49 -3.48 27.21 -20.74
CA PRO A 49 -2.16 26.63 -20.56
C PRO A 49 -2.36 25.12 -20.47
N ASP A 50 -1.70 24.39 -21.37
CA ASP A 50 -1.51 22.95 -21.22
C ASP A 50 -0.88 22.80 -19.84
N LEU A 51 -1.73 22.56 -18.85
CA LEU A 51 -1.33 22.23 -17.49
C LEU A 51 -0.71 20.86 -17.65
N GLU A 52 0.58 20.85 -17.97
CA GLU A 52 1.38 19.66 -18.20
C GLU A 52 1.04 18.67 -17.09
N ARG A 53 0.50 17.50 -17.49
CA ARG A 53 0.20 16.44 -16.53
C ARG A 53 1.50 16.15 -15.79
N PRO A 54 1.57 16.32 -14.46
CA PRO A 54 2.84 16.18 -13.75
C PRO A 54 3.42 14.80 -13.97
N GLY A 55 4.72 14.75 -14.28
CA GLY A 55 5.46 13.51 -14.45
C GLY A 55 5.44 12.64 -13.18
N PRO A 56 5.71 11.33 -13.30
CA PRO A 56 5.67 10.41 -12.15
C PRO A 56 6.63 10.80 -11.03
N LEU A 57 7.81 11.35 -11.35
CA LEU A 57 8.76 11.84 -10.34
C LEU A 57 8.25 13.08 -9.61
N ALA A 58 7.52 13.97 -10.29
CA ALA A 58 6.88 15.12 -9.66
C ALA A 58 5.76 14.68 -8.70
N LEU A 59 5.02 13.63 -9.04
CA LEU A 59 4.03 13.03 -8.14
C LEU A 59 4.69 12.41 -6.89
N LEU A 60 5.83 11.75 -7.05
CA LEU A 60 6.61 11.21 -5.93
C LEU A 60 7.14 12.32 -5.02
N ALA A 61 7.72 13.38 -5.61
CA ALA A 61 8.22 14.54 -4.88
C ALA A 61 7.10 15.25 -4.10
N ALA A 62 5.92 15.43 -4.70
CA ALA A 62 4.76 15.94 -4.00
C ALA A 62 4.33 15.03 -2.83
N GLY A 63 4.45 13.72 -3.00
CA GLY A 63 4.24 12.74 -1.93
C GLY A 63 5.23 12.90 -0.77
N PHE A 64 6.52 13.12 -1.05
CA PHE A 64 7.50 13.42 0.00
C PHE A 64 7.13 14.69 0.76
N VAL A 65 6.74 15.76 0.06
CA VAL A 65 6.27 17.00 0.70
C VAL A 65 5.05 16.74 1.60
N ASP A 66 4.11 15.90 1.17
CA ASP A 66 2.94 15.51 1.98
C ASP A 66 3.35 14.78 3.26
N VAL A 67 4.38 13.94 3.19
CA VAL A 67 4.89 13.17 4.32
C VAL A 67 5.68 14.04 5.29
N PHE A 68 6.64 14.83 4.79
CA PHE A 68 7.46 15.73 5.61
C PHE A 68 6.65 16.83 6.29
N ALA A 69 5.53 17.24 5.70
CA ALA A 69 4.60 18.18 6.34
C ALA A 69 3.93 17.62 7.62
N ARG A 70 4.15 16.33 7.96
CA ARG A 70 3.47 15.63 9.08
C ARG A 70 4.48 14.91 10.00
N PRO A 71 5.40 15.63 10.65
CA PRO A 71 6.44 15.04 11.48
C PRO A 71 5.86 14.24 12.66
N ARG A 72 4.73 14.66 13.23
CA ARG A 72 4.07 13.95 14.34
C ARG A 72 3.56 12.57 13.94
N VAL A 73 3.05 12.43 12.72
CA VAL A 73 2.60 11.14 12.18
C VAL A 73 3.81 10.24 11.97
N LEU A 74 4.88 10.77 11.34
CA LEU A 74 6.13 10.03 11.15
C LEU A 74 6.71 9.54 12.48
N LEU A 75 6.80 10.41 13.49
CA LEU A 75 7.30 10.05 14.82
C LEU A 75 6.47 8.91 15.43
N LEU A 76 5.13 9.01 15.38
CA LEU A 76 4.26 7.95 15.87
C LEU A 76 4.54 6.62 15.15
N LEU A 77 4.67 6.63 13.83
CA LEU A 77 4.91 5.41 13.05
C LEU A 77 6.29 4.80 13.32
N VAL A 78 7.31 5.63 13.54
CA VAL A 78 8.65 5.17 13.95
C VAL A 78 8.58 4.50 15.31
N VAL A 79 7.97 5.17 16.29
CA VAL A 79 7.79 4.64 17.65
C VAL A 79 7.03 3.32 17.62
N LEU A 80 5.91 3.27 16.90
CA LEU A 80 5.09 2.07 16.76
C LEU A 80 5.85 0.92 16.10
N SER A 81 6.69 1.22 15.10
CA SER A 81 7.54 0.21 14.44
C SER A 81 8.62 -0.32 15.39
N ALA A 82 9.24 0.55 16.18
CA ALA A 82 10.21 0.14 17.20
C ALA A 82 9.55 -0.75 18.27
N PHE A 83 8.37 -0.38 18.76
CA PHE A 83 7.61 -1.20 19.70
C PHE A 83 7.21 -2.55 19.11
N ALA A 84 6.78 -2.60 17.84
CA ALA A 84 6.43 -3.85 17.17
C ALA A 84 7.63 -4.80 16.98
N ALA A 85 8.86 -4.26 16.94
CA ALA A 85 10.07 -5.05 16.85
C ALA A 85 10.56 -5.61 18.20
N LEU A 86 10.04 -5.12 19.34
CA LEU A 86 10.49 -5.55 20.67
C LEU A 86 10.24 -7.03 20.95
N PRO A 87 9.04 -7.62 20.72
CA PRO A 87 8.82 -9.03 21.07
C PRO A 87 9.80 -10.02 20.42
N PRO A 88 10.05 -9.99 19.09
CA PRO A 88 11.04 -10.87 18.48
C PRO A 88 12.47 -10.50 18.92
N ALA A 89 12.76 -9.21 19.18
CA ALA A 89 14.05 -8.79 19.69
C ALA A 89 14.33 -9.35 21.09
N LEU A 90 13.33 -9.42 21.98
CA LEU A 90 13.47 -10.02 23.31
C LEU A 90 13.75 -11.53 23.21
N VAL A 91 13.06 -12.26 22.33
CA VAL A 91 13.33 -13.70 22.11
C VAL A 91 14.77 -13.93 21.64
N VAL A 92 15.24 -13.07 20.74
CA VAL A 92 16.61 -13.09 20.21
C VAL A 92 17.61 -12.72 21.30
N ALA A 93 17.32 -11.70 22.11
CA ALA A 93 18.19 -11.26 23.20
C ALA A 93 18.31 -12.32 24.32
N ASP A 94 17.19 -12.90 24.76
CA ASP A 94 17.20 -13.97 25.78
C ASP A 94 18.02 -15.19 25.31
N SER A 95 17.87 -15.57 24.04
CA SER A 95 18.67 -16.65 23.44
C SER A 95 20.15 -16.27 23.34
N ALA A 96 20.46 -15.05 22.91
CA ALA A 96 21.83 -14.56 22.85
C ALA A 96 22.48 -14.56 24.24
N ASP A 97 21.81 -14.06 25.27
CA ASP A 97 22.34 -14.05 26.64
C ASP A 97 22.61 -15.46 27.19
N LEU A 98 21.74 -16.43 26.89
CA LEU A 98 21.91 -17.82 27.33
C LEU A 98 23.07 -18.55 26.62
N HIS A 99 23.27 -18.29 25.33
CA HIS A 99 24.14 -19.10 24.48
C HIS A 99 25.45 -18.40 24.06
N LEU A 100 25.53 -17.07 24.13
CA LEU A 100 26.74 -16.28 23.85
C LEU A 100 27.50 -15.89 25.11
N ALA A 101 26.85 -15.67 26.26
CA ALA A 101 27.53 -15.35 27.51
C ALA A 101 28.60 -16.37 27.97
N PRO A 102 28.50 -17.68 27.66
CA PRO A 102 29.54 -18.66 27.99
C PRO A 102 30.79 -18.59 27.09
N LEU A 103 30.74 -17.90 25.95
CA LEU A 103 31.88 -17.75 25.05
C LEU A 103 32.78 -16.64 25.59
N ALA A 104 33.99 -17.00 26.05
CA ALA A 104 34.91 -16.15 26.81
C ALA A 104 35.35 -14.82 26.14
N ASP A 105 35.00 -14.60 24.88
CA ASP A 105 35.28 -13.39 24.08
C ASP A 105 34.02 -12.66 23.57
N ALA A 106 32.81 -13.09 23.98
CA ALA A 106 31.57 -12.47 23.53
C ALA A 106 31.29 -11.18 24.33
N PRO A 107 31.03 -10.03 23.68
CA PRO A 107 30.57 -8.84 24.38
C PRO A 107 29.28 -9.18 25.15
N SER A 108 29.22 -8.81 26.42
CA SER A 108 28.07 -9.08 27.28
C SER A 108 27.16 -7.85 27.37
N GLY A 109 25.84 -8.08 27.36
CA GLY A 109 24.84 -7.02 27.52
C GLY A 109 24.90 -5.91 26.44
N PRO A 110 24.83 -4.62 26.80
CA PRO A 110 24.66 -3.51 25.86
C PRO A 110 25.86 -3.27 24.92
N GLU A 111 26.99 -3.95 25.11
CA GLU A 111 28.14 -3.87 24.21
C GLU A 111 27.91 -4.58 22.86
N LEU A 112 27.04 -5.60 22.83
CA LEU A 112 26.55 -6.21 21.58
C LEU A 112 25.85 -5.21 20.65
N LEU A 113 25.36 -4.09 21.20
CA LEU A 113 24.66 -3.03 20.45
C LEU A 113 25.59 -1.92 19.95
N ARG A 114 26.88 -1.95 20.33
CA ARG A 114 27.85 -0.90 19.99
C ARG A 114 28.61 -1.16 18.69
N GLY A 115 28.66 -2.40 18.20
CA GLY A 115 29.41 -2.74 16.98
C GLY A 115 28.93 -4.01 16.29
N PRO A 116 29.34 -4.24 15.03
CA PRO A 116 28.94 -5.41 14.25
C PRO A 116 29.40 -6.70 14.93
N ILE A 117 28.47 -7.65 15.12
CA ILE A 117 28.78 -8.95 15.71
C ILE A 117 29.59 -9.79 14.69
N PRO A 118 30.78 -10.30 15.05
CA PRO A 118 31.56 -11.16 14.18
C PRO A 118 30.75 -12.37 13.68
N GLY A 119 30.75 -12.63 12.36
CA GLY A 119 29.95 -13.72 11.76
C GLY A 119 30.22 -15.11 12.36
N ARG A 120 31.42 -15.35 12.89
CA ARG A 120 31.77 -16.58 13.64
C ARG A 120 30.94 -16.78 14.91
N LEU A 121 30.62 -15.71 15.63
CA LEU A 121 29.80 -15.77 16.85
C LEU A 121 28.34 -16.06 16.50
N PHE A 122 27.86 -15.50 15.39
CA PHE A 122 26.52 -15.78 14.88
C PHE A 122 26.37 -17.26 14.48
N GLN A 123 27.36 -17.83 13.78
CA GLN A 123 27.36 -19.26 13.43
C GLN A 123 27.43 -20.17 14.66
N ALA A 124 28.28 -19.84 15.65
CA ALA A 124 28.38 -20.59 16.89
C ALA A 124 27.08 -20.54 17.70
N TRP A 125 26.43 -19.38 17.75
CA TRP A 125 25.13 -19.21 18.40
C TRP A 125 24.02 -20.02 17.71
N GLU A 126 23.95 -19.99 16.38
CA GLU A 126 22.96 -20.76 15.63
C GLU A 126 23.13 -22.28 15.82
N GLN A 127 24.36 -22.76 15.97
CA GLN A 127 24.64 -24.15 16.31
C GLN A 127 24.23 -24.48 17.76
N ALA A 128 24.40 -23.54 18.68
CA ALA A 128 24.05 -23.71 20.09
C ALA A 128 22.53 -23.64 20.34
N ASP A 129 21.79 -22.90 19.51
CA ASP A 129 20.33 -22.77 19.59
C ASP A 129 19.68 -22.89 18.20
N PRO A 130 19.52 -24.11 17.68
CA PRO A 130 18.91 -24.34 16.36
C PRO A 130 17.43 -23.91 16.31
N ASP A 131 16.77 -23.80 17.47
CA ASP A 131 15.35 -23.45 17.58
C ASP A 131 15.09 -21.94 17.64
N VAL A 132 16.13 -21.09 17.76
CA VAL A 132 15.97 -19.62 17.88
C VAL A 132 15.18 -19.05 16.72
N ARG A 133 15.45 -19.50 15.48
CA ARG A 133 14.76 -19.06 14.27
C ARG A 133 13.29 -19.43 14.28
N ARG A 134 12.98 -20.64 14.76
CA ARG A 134 11.60 -21.14 14.88
C ARG A 134 10.84 -20.34 15.93
N ARG A 135 11.42 -20.10 17.11
CA ARG A 135 10.82 -19.31 18.20
C ARG A 135 10.58 -17.86 17.77
N ALA A 136 11.58 -17.22 17.16
CA ALA A 136 11.43 -15.88 16.57
C ALA A 136 10.32 -15.89 15.51
N GLY A 137 10.28 -16.89 14.62
CA GLY A 137 9.24 -17.06 13.61
C GLY A 137 7.82 -17.14 14.18
N LEU A 138 7.63 -17.87 15.29
CA LEU A 138 6.34 -17.97 15.97
C LEU A 138 5.86 -16.63 16.53
N THR A 139 6.77 -15.78 17.01
CA THR A 139 6.42 -14.41 17.45
C THR A 139 6.19 -13.45 16.28
N LEU A 140 6.93 -13.63 15.17
CA LEU A 140 6.83 -12.77 14.01
C LEU A 140 5.48 -12.92 13.31
N ALA A 141 4.97 -14.14 13.11
CA ALA A 141 3.74 -14.37 12.34
C ALA A 141 2.52 -13.50 12.77
N PRO A 142 2.11 -13.45 14.06
CA PRO A 142 1.02 -12.57 14.49
C PRO A 142 1.36 -11.09 14.35
N LEU A 143 2.64 -10.72 14.53
CA LEU A 143 3.10 -9.33 14.34
C LEU A 143 3.05 -8.91 12.86
N TRP A 144 3.37 -9.80 11.93
CA TRP A 144 3.22 -9.54 10.49
C TRP A 144 1.76 -9.31 10.11
N LEU A 145 0.83 -10.08 10.68
CA LEU A 145 -0.59 -9.87 10.46
C LEU A 145 -1.06 -8.52 11.04
N ALA A 146 -0.68 -8.21 12.27
CA ALA A 146 -1.00 -6.94 12.91
C ALA A 146 -0.39 -5.75 12.15
N ALA A 147 0.87 -5.85 11.74
CA ALA A 147 1.56 -4.84 10.94
C ALA A 147 0.92 -4.66 9.56
N SER A 148 0.44 -5.74 8.94
CA SER A 148 -0.30 -5.70 7.68
C SER A 148 -1.60 -4.89 7.83
N TRP A 149 -2.41 -5.17 8.86
CA TRP A 149 -3.67 -4.44 9.11
C TRP A 149 -3.43 -2.99 9.51
N LEU A 150 -2.47 -2.75 10.40
CA LEU A 150 -2.02 -1.40 10.73
C LEU A 150 -1.55 -0.67 9.47
N GLY A 151 -0.81 -1.34 8.59
CA GLY A 151 -0.38 -0.83 7.29
C GLY A 151 -1.53 -0.37 6.41
N LEU A 152 -2.70 -1.03 6.45
CA LEU A 152 -3.90 -0.58 5.75
C LEU A 152 -4.40 0.77 6.31
N LEU A 153 -4.43 0.92 7.63
CA LEU A 153 -4.84 2.16 8.29
C LEU A 153 -3.88 3.31 7.96
N VAL A 154 -2.57 3.03 7.99
CA VAL A 154 -1.51 3.99 7.65
C VAL A 154 -1.57 4.40 6.17
N CYS A 155 -1.71 3.43 5.27
CA CYS A 155 -1.89 3.67 3.83
C CYS A 155 -3.10 4.55 3.55
N ALA A 156 -4.25 4.23 4.16
CA ALA A 156 -5.46 5.03 4.07
C ALA A 156 -5.28 6.45 4.62
N GLY A 157 -4.59 6.63 5.74
CA GLY A 157 -4.29 7.94 6.32
C GLY A 157 -3.43 8.81 5.39
N TRP A 158 -2.38 8.24 4.80
CA TRP A 158 -1.53 8.96 3.85
C TRP A 158 -2.30 9.37 2.59
N MET A 159 -3.12 8.47 2.04
CA MET A 159 -3.95 8.81 0.89
C MET A 159 -5.02 9.86 1.26
N ALA A 160 -5.72 9.73 2.39
CA ALA A 160 -6.75 10.70 2.79
C ALA A 160 -6.16 12.12 2.96
N THR A 161 -4.99 12.23 3.58
CA THR A 161 -4.30 13.50 3.76
C THR A 161 -3.78 14.11 2.45
N ALA A 162 -3.25 13.29 1.54
CA ALA A 162 -2.87 13.73 0.20
C ALA A 162 -4.09 14.21 -0.61
N ARG A 163 -5.25 13.53 -0.50
CA ARG A 163 -6.49 13.94 -1.15
C ARG A 163 -6.97 15.30 -0.66
N ALA A 164 -7.01 15.50 0.66
CA ALA A 164 -7.45 16.76 1.26
C ALA A 164 -6.60 17.94 0.77
N ARG A 165 -5.27 17.77 0.71
CA ARG A 165 -4.35 18.78 0.19
C ARG A 165 -4.53 19.01 -1.31
N ALA A 166 -4.63 17.95 -2.11
CA ALA A 166 -4.82 18.05 -3.55
C ALA A 166 -6.10 18.80 -3.93
N LEU A 167 -7.17 18.60 -3.16
CA LEU A 167 -8.46 19.28 -3.33
C LEU A 167 -8.52 20.65 -2.64
N ARG A 168 -7.40 21.16 -2.10
CA ARG A 168 -7.31 22.42 -1.33
C ARG A 168 -8.39 22.54 -0.24
N GLN A 169 -8.82 21.43 0.33
CA GLN A 169 -9.78 21.43 1.42
C GLN A 169 -9.11 22.00 2.68
N ARG A 170 -9.83 22.81 3.46
CA ARG A 170 -9.42 23.23 4.81
C ARG A 170 -9.49 22.03 5.75
N GLY A 171 -8.63 21.03 5.52
CA GLY A 171 -8.49 19.86 6.37
C GLY A 171 -7.45 20.11 7.46
N GLY A 172 -7.70 19.58 8.65
CA GLY A 172 -6.72 19.62 9.73
C GLY A 172 -5.42 18.91 9.33
N HIS A 173 -4.30 19.44 9.83
CA HIS A 173 -2.96 18.92 9.57
C HIS A 173 -2.52 17.94 10.67
N GLY A 174 -3.47 17.49 11.50
CA GLY A 174 -3.19 16.79 12.73
C GLY A 174 -3.09 15.27 12.58
N LEU A 175 -2.54 14.63 13.61
CA LEU A 175 -2.56 13.18 13.77
C LEU A 175 -4.01 12.64 13.81
N ALA A 176 -4.92 13.38 14.45
CA ALA A 176 -6.34 13.01 14.51
C ALA A 176 -6.97 12.90 13.12
N ASP A 177 -6.69 13.84 12.22
CA ASP A 177 -7.20 13.81 10.84
C ASP A 177 -6.62 12.64 10.04
N PHE A 178 -5.34 12.35 10.25
CA PHE A 178 -4.67 11.19 9.65
C PHE A 178 -5.34 9.88 10.10
N LEU A 179 -5.57 9.71 11.40
CA LEU A 179 -6.21 8.52 11.97
C LEU A 179 -7.69 8.43 11.56
N ALA A 180 -8.42 9.54 11.51
CA ALA A 180 -9.80 9.58 11.04
C ALA A 180 -9.90 9.21 9.56
N GLY A 181 -8.97 9.71 8.73
CA GLY A 181 -8.83 9.32 7.33
C GLY A 181 -8.52 7.83 7.18
N GLY A 182 -7.59 7.32 8.00
CA GLY A 182 -7.25 5.90 8.09
C GLY A 182 -8.46 5.02 8.45
N GLY A 183 -9.17 5.37 9.52
CA GLY A 183 -10.36 4.66 10.01
C GLY A 183 -11.49 4.64 9.00
N ARG A 184 -11.72 5.75 8.27
CA ARG A 184 -12.76 5.85 7.24
C ARG A 184 -12.58 4.81 6.12
N PHE A 185 -11.34 4.52 5.73
CA PHE A 185 -11.04 3.61 4.63
C PHE A 185 -10.51 2.24 5.08
N PHE A 186 -10.35 2.00 6.39
CA PHE A 186 -9.85 0.74 6.93
C PHE A 186 -10.62 -0.48 6.42
N PHE A 187 -11.95 -0.52 6.59
CA PHE A 187 -12.75 -1.66 6.12
C PHE A 187 -12.79 -1.82 4.59
N PRO A 188 -12.95 -0.74 3.78
CA PRO A 188 -12.75 -0.83 2.34
C PRO A 188 -11.38 -1.41 1.94
N PHE A 189 -10.31 -1.03 2.63
CA PHE A 189 -8.95 -1.53 2.37
C PHE A 189 -8.76 -2.97 2.87
N LEU A 190 -9.39 -3.34 3.98
CA LEU A 190 -9.40 -4.72 4.47
C LEU A 190 -10.08 -5.64 3.45
N ARG A 191 -11.17 -5.19 2.81
CA ARG A 191 -11.81 -5.93 1.73
C ARG A 191 -10.89 -6.09 0.52
N THR A 192 -10.16 -5.05 0.11
CA THR A 192 -9.17 -5.20 -0.98
C THR A 192 -8.01 -6.10 -0.57
N TRP A 193 -7.58 -6.06 0.69
CA TRP A 193 -6.56 -6.95 1.25
C TRP A 193 -7.01 -8.42 1.22
N LEU A 194 -8.25 -8.72 1.64
CA LEU A 194 -8.83 -10.07 1.58
C LEU A 194 -8.94 -10.57 0.14
N LEU A 195 -9.33 -9.72 -0.81
CA LEU A 195 -9.32 -10.05 -2.24
C LEU A 195 -7.90 -10.22 -2.80
N GLY A 196 -6.89 -9.64 -2.16
CA GLY A 196 -5.49 -9.85 -2.48
C GLY A 196 -5.01 -11.26 -2.20
N LEU A 197 -5.53 -11.92 -1.15
CA LEU A 197 -5.13 -13.29 -0.78
C LEU A 197 -5.28 -14.31 -1.93
N PRO A 198 -6.45 -14.43 -2.60
CA PRO A 198 -6.57 -15.33 -3.74
C PRO A 198 -5.72 -14.89 -4.95
N LEU A 199 -5.44 -13.59 -5.11
CA LEU A 199 -4.55 -13.10 -6.17
C LEU A 199 -3.09 -13.51 -5.92
N PHE A 200 -2.62 -13.40 -4.67
CA PHE A 200 -1.30 -13.90 -4.29
C PHE A 200 -1.21 -15.42 -4.46
N ALA A 201 -2.22 -16.16 -3.98
CA ALA A 201 -2.28 -17.61 -4.17
C ALA A 201 -2.27 -18.01 -5.65
N LEU A 202 -3.00 -17.27 -6.50
CA LEU A 202 -3.01 -17.48 -7.94
C LEU A 202 -1.64 -17.18 -8.57
N ALA A 203 -1.00 -16.08 -8.21
CA ALA A 203 0.34 -15.73 -8.69
C ALA A 203 1.37 -16.81 -8.32
N THR A 204 1.37 -17.26 -7.07
CA THR A 204 2.23 -18.37 -6.61
C THR A 204 1.91 -19.66 -7.37
N TRP A 205 0.64 -20.00 -7.55
CA TRP A 205 0.23 -21.20 -8.28
C TRP A 205 0.62 -21.15 -9.77
N LEU A 206 0.57 -19.98 -10.41
CA LEU A 206 1.00 -19.84 -11.80
C LEU A 206 2.49 -20.15 -11.97
N VAL A 207 3.34 -19.73 -11.03
CA VAL A 207 4.80 -19.94 -11.12
C VAL A 207 5.22 -21.32 -10.62
N TRP A 208 4.69 -21.76 -9.48
CA TRP A 208 5.13 -22.99 -8.82
C TRP A 208 4.23 -24.19 -9.09
N GLY A 209 3.01 -23.97 -9.58
CA GLY A 209 2.06 -25.03 -9.92
C GLY A 209 2.28 -25.61 -11.31
N ARG A 210 1.24 -26.32 -11.78
CA ARG A 210 1.22 -26.99 -13.10
C ARG A 210 1.51 -26.04 -14.28
N PRO A 211 0.98 -24.81 -14.34
CA PRO A 211 1.24 -23.92 -15.48
C PRO A 211 2.73 -23.56 -15.61
N GLY A 212 3.38 -23.19 -14.51
CA GLY A 212 4.80 -22.85 -14.50
C GLY A 212 5.68 -24.05 -14.84
N ALA A 213 5.38 -25.23 -14.28
CA ALA A 213 6.10 -26.46 -14.63
C ALA A 213 5.96 -26.84 -16.11
N TRP A 214 4.77 -26.67 -16.68
CA TRP A 214 4.53 -26.87 -18.11
C TRP A 214 5.31 -25.88 -18.98
N LEU A 215 5.28 -24.58 -18.63
CA LEU A 215 5.98 -23.54 -19.37
C LEU A 215 7.50 -23.75 -19.36
N MET A 216 8.07 -24.13 -18.22
CA MET A 216 9.50 -24.42 -18.09
C MET A 216 9.94 -25.58 -18.98
N ARG A 217 9.14 -26.66 -19.05
CA ARG A 217 9.38 -27.79 -19.95
C ARG A 217 9.31 -27.41 -21.43
N LEU A 218 8.50 -26.40 -21.78
CA LEU A 218 8.38 -25.89 -23.15
C LEU A 218 9.56 -25.00 -23.54
N LEU A 219 10.00 -24.12 -22.63
CA LEU A 219 11.03 -23.11 -22.92
C LEU A 219 12.46 -23.65 -22.83
N LEU A 220 12.71 -24.68 -22.02
CA LEU A 220 14.04 -25.26 -21.81
C LEU A 220 14.02 -26.80 -21.93
N PRO A 221 13.79 -27.41 -23.11
CA PRO A 221 13.91 -28.86 -23.25
C PRO A 221 15.41 -29.26 -23.35
N PRO A 222 15.95 -30.23 -22.58
CA PRO A 222 15.36 -31.06 -21.51
C PRO A 222 15.54 -30.52 -20.07
N GLU A 223 16.18 -29.37 -19.90
CA GLU A 223 16.65 -28.81 -18.61
C GLU A 223 15.57 -28.08 -17.78
N GLY A 224 14.35 -27.95 -18.30
CA GLY A 224 13.23 -27.23 -17.68
C GLY A 224 12.61 -27.95 -16.48
N ASP A 225 13.06 -29.18 -16.21
CA ASP A 225 12.80 -29.92 -14.99
C ASP A 225 14.14 -30.09 -14.25
N PRO A 226 14.29 -29.54 -13.02
CA PRO A 226 15.58 -29.51 -12.32
C PRO A 226 16.15 -30.91 -12.05
N ALA A 227 15.30 -31.95 -12.08
CA ALA A 227 15.72 -33.35 -12.00
C ALA A 227 16.49 -33.85 -13.24
N PHE A 228 16.41 -33.13 -14.36
CA PHE A 228 17.01 -33.48 -15.65
C PHE A 228 17.98 -32.40 -16.16
N ALA A 229 18.27 -31.37 -15.36
CA ALA A 229 19.25 -30.35 -15.71
C ALA A 229 20.65 -30.97 -15.82
N ALA A 230 21.38 -30.65 -16.90
CA ALA A 230 22.69 -31.23 -17.21
C ALA A 230 23.80 -30.87 -16.18
N GLY A 231 23.52 -29.97 -15.23
CA GLY A 231 24.42 -29.62 -14.12
C GLY A 231 23.78 -28.69 -13.09
N GLU A 232 24.38 -28.62 -11.89
CA GLU A 232 23.92 -27.83 -10.73
C GLU A 232 23.74 -26.34 -11.05
N THR A 233 24.60 -25.78 -11.90
CA THR A 233 24.53 -24.38 -12.33
C THR A 233 23.26 -24.09 -13.13
N ALA A 234 22.85 -24.99 -14.03
CA ALA A 234 21.63 -24.83 -14.82
C ALA A 234 20.38 -24.95 -13.95
N ALA A 235 20.38 -25.89 -13.00
CA ALA A 235 19.30 -26.03 -12.02
C ALA A 235 19.11 -24.75 -11.18
N ARG A 236 20.22 -24.16 -10.67
CA ARG A 236 20.18 -22.90 -9.92
C ARG A 236 19.68 -21.72 -10.76
N TRP A 237 20.08 -21.63 -12.03
CA TRP A 237 19.57 -20.57 -12.92
C TRP A 237 18.07 -20.67 -13.14
N VAL A 238 17.56 -21.88 -13.35
CA VAL A 238 16.13 -22.14 -13.49
C VAL A 238 15.37 -21.78 -12.21
N GLU A 239 15.88 -22.19 -11.06
CA GLU A 239 15.27 -21.90 -9.76
C GLU A 239 15.25 -20.40 -9.45
N ASN A 240 16.40 -19.72 -9.57
CA ASN A 240 16.51 -18.27 -9.41
C ASN A 240 15.60 -17.52 -10.40
N GLY A 241 15.50 -17.99 -11.64
CA GLY A 241 14.61 -17.42 -12.65
C GLY A 241 13.14 -17.51 -12.21
N ARG A 242 12.70 -18.66 -11.72
CA ARG A 242 11.33 -18.84 -11.19
C ARG A 242 11.08 -17.97 -9.96
N GLU A 243 12.04 -17.85 -9.06
CA GLU A 243 11.95 -16.95 -7.91
C GLU A 243 11.77 -15.49 -8.34
N ILE A 244 12.58 -15.02 -9.28
CA ILE A 244 12.48 -13.66 -9.82
C ILE A 244 11.09 -13.44 -10.45
N VAL A 245 10.60 -14.37 -11.27
CA VAL A 245 9.25 -14.26 -11.87
C VAL A 245 8.16 -14.26 -10.80
N ALA A 246 8.27 -15.11 -9.78
CA ALA A 246 7.33 -15.13 -8.66
C ALA A 246 7.31 -13.80 -7.91
N LEU A 247 8.49 -13.24 -7.60
CA LEU A 247 8.61 -11.94 -6.94
C LEU A 247 8.00 -10.81 -7.79
N LEU A 248 8.26 -10.80 -9.10
CA LEU A 248 7.69 -9.80 -10.02
C LEU A 248 6.16 -9.89 -10.09
N LEU A 249 5.59 -11.09 -10.12
CA LEU A 249 4.13 -11.28 -10.12
C LEU A 249 3.50 -10.83 -8.80
N VAL A 250 4.09 -11.21 -7.66
CA VAL A 250 3.65 -10.77 -6.33
C VAL A 250 3.72 -9.24 -6.23
N PHE A 251 4.80 -8.64 -6.73
CA PHE A 251 4.96 -7.19 -6.79
C PHE A 251 3.90 -6.52 -7.67
N GLY A 252 3.57 -7.13 -8.82
CA GLY A 252 2.48 -6.68 -9.69
C GLY A 252 1.12 -6.70 -8.98
N VAL A 253 0.83 -7.75 -8.20
CA VAL A 253 -0.38 -7.83 -7.36
C VAL A 253 -0.38 -6.71 -6.32
N GLU A 254 0.74 -6.43 -5.66
CA GLU A 254 0.85 -5.35 -4.68
C GLU A 254 0.58 -3.97 -5.30
N ILE A 255 1.16 -3.68 -6.48
CA ILE A 255 0.88 -2.45 -7.24
C ILE A 255 -0.61 -2.33 -7.56
N LEU A 256 -1.22 -3.42 -8.03
CA LEU A 256 -2.65 -3.44 -8.35
C LEU A 256 -3.52 -3.14 -7.12
N LEU A 257 -3.19 -3.72 -5.97
CA LEU A 257 -3.90 -3.46 -4.71
C LEU A 257 -3.75 -2.00 -4.27
N ASP A 258 -2.56 -1.43 -4.38
CA ASP A 258 -2.31 -0.03 -4.03
C ASP A 258 -3.03 0.95 -4.99
N LEU A 259 -3.08 0.65 -6.28
CA LEU A 259 -3.89 1.40 -7.24
C LEU A 259 -5.38 1.30 -6.95
N ALA A 260 -5.87 0.11 -6.57
CA ALA A 260 -7.27 -0.07 -6.18
C ALA A 260 -7.62 0.77 -4.94
N ARG A 261 -6.74 0.76 -3.93
CA ARG A 261 -6.85 1.59 -2.72
C ARG A 261 -6.83 3.08 -3.04
N ALA A 262 -5.89 3.53 -3.88
CA ALA A 262 -5.83 4.89 -4.38
C ALA A 262 -7.14 5.27 -5.12
N GLY A 263 -7.68 4.38 -5.95
CA GLY A 263 -8.95 4.57 -6.64
C GLY A 263 -10.17 4.68 -5.71
N LEU A 264 -10.20 3.90 -4.61
CA LEU A 264 -11.23 4.02 -3.57
C LEU A 264 -11.18 5.41 -2.92
N VAL A 265 -10.00 5.83 -2.50
CA VAL A 265 -9.80 7.12 -1.82
C VAL A 265 -10.06 8.28 -2.77
N ALA A 266 -9.55 8.25 -4.00
CA ALA A 266 -9.84 9.28 -5.01
C ALA A 266 -11.35 9.39 -5.27
N GLY A 267 -12.06 8.25 -5.24
CA GLY A 267 -13.50 8.17 -5.50
C GLY A 267 -14.43 8.42 -4.34
N GLY A 268 -13.97 8.32 -3.10
CA GLY A 268 -14.89 8.16 -1.97
C GLY A 268 -15.81 6.94 -2.13
N ARG A 269 -15.40 5.92 -2.90
CA ARG A 269 -16.20 4.74 -3.22
C ARG A 269 -15.93 3.64 -2.19
N ARG A 270 -16.85 2.67 -2.06
CA ARG A 270 -16.77 1.59 -1.05
C ARG A 270 -16.62 0.16 -1.62
N SER A 271 -16.80 -0.03 -2.93
CA SER A 271 -16.72 -1.35 -3.58
C SER A 271 -15.27 -1.74 -3.87
N ALA A 272 -14.77 -2.78 -3.19
CA ALA A 272 -13.41 -3.29 -3.32
C ALA A 272 -13.16 -3.97 -4.68
N LEU A 273 -14.09 -4.82 -5.14
CA LEU A 273 -13.95 -5.52 -6.42
C LEU A 273 -13.87 -4.54 -7.60
N LEU A 274 -14.78 -3.56 -7.63
CA LEU A 274 -14.77 -2.54 -8.67
C LEU A 274 -13.56 -1.61 -8.56
N ALA A 275 -12.97 -1.48 -7.37
CA ALA A 275 -11.70 -0.78 -7.22
C ALA A 275 -10.53 -1.55 -7.82
N LEU A 276 -10.50 -2.88 -7.72
CA LEU A 276 -9.48 -3.71 -8.40
C LEU A 276 -9.55 -3.51 -9.92
N PHE A 277 -10.74 -3.60 -10.53
CA PHE A 277 -10.88 -3.38 -11.97
C PHE A 277 -10.44 -1.98 -12.40
N ARG A 278 -10.71 -0.95 -11.59
CA ARG A 278 -10.22 0.41 -11.87
C ARG A 278 -8.72 0.55 -11.70
N GLY A 279 -8.16 -0.06 -10.65
CA GLY A 279 -6.72 -0.10 -10.44
C GLY A 279 -6.02 -0.77 -11.62
N LEU A 280 -6.58 -1.89 -12.09
CA LEU A 280 -6.11 -2.59 -13.29
C LEU A 280 -6.24 -1.68 -14.52
N GLY A 281 -7.36 -1.00 -14.69
CA GLY A 281 -7.54 -0.01 -15.77
C GLY A 281 -6.44 1.06 -15.75
N VAL A 282 -6.17 1.68 -14.61
CA VAL A 282 -5.09 2.67 -14.47
C VAL A 282 -3.73 2.06 -14.83
N PHE A 283 -3.45 0.84 -14.37
CA PHE A 283 -2.21 0.15 -14.70
C PHE A 283 -2.08 -0.13 -16.21
N LEU A 284 -3.15 -0.56 -16.87
CA LEU A 284 -3.14 -0.89 -18.30
C LEU A 284 -3.03 0.36 -19.19
N PHE A 285 -3.65 1.48 -18.80
CA PHE A 285 -3.62 2.72 -19.58
C PHE A 285 -2.38 3.58 -19.30
N GLU A 286 -1.81 3.53 -18.10
CA GLU A 286 -0.63 4.31 -17.72
C GLU A 286 0.49 3.47 -17.05
N PRO A 287 0.91 2.34 -17.64
CA PRO A 287 1.81 1.38 -16.99
C PRO A 287 3.16 2.02 -16.64
N LEU A 288 3.73 2.81 -17.55
CA LEU A 288 5.03 3.45 -17.35
C LEU A 288 4.99 4.47 -16.21
N ARG A 289 3.91 5.25 -16.06
CA ARG A 289 3.80 6.23 -14.96
C ARG A 289 3.69 5.53 -13.62
N VAL A 290 2.92 4.44 -13.54
CA VAL A 290 2.82 3.63 -12.32
C VAL A 290 4.16 2.99 -11.99
N LEU A 291 4.79 2.32 -12.95
CA LEU A 291 6.06 1.62 -12.75
C LEU A 291 7.19 2.58 -12.38
N VAL A 292 7.30 3.74 -13.03
CA VAL A 292 8.30 4.75 -12.67
C VAL A 292 8.03 5.32 -11.29
N LEU A 293 6.78 5.61 -10.93
CA LEU A 293 6.43 6.14 -9.62
C LEU A 293 6.75 5.15 -8.49
N VAL A 294 6.29 3.89 -8.63
CA VAL A 294 6.53 2.85 -7.63
C VAL A 294 7.99 2.44 -7.59
N GLY A 295 8.59 2.26 -8.77
CA GLY A 295 9.99 1.89 -8.97
C GLY A 295 10.94 2.94 -8.41
N ALA A 296 10.75 4.23 -8.72
CA ALA A 296 11.58 5.30 -8.17
C ALA A 296 11.50 5.37 -6.64
N GLY A 297 10.31 5.21 -6.05
CA GLY A 297 10.17 5.16 -4.60
C GLY A 297 10.84 3.92 -3.97
N LEU A 298 10.82 2.77 -4.66
CA LEU A 298 11.53 1.56 -4.22
C LEU A 298 13.06 1.73 -4.35
N THR A 299 13.54 2.26 -5.48
CA THR A 299 14.96 2.56 -5.69
C THR A 299 15.49 3.53 -4.64
N PHE A 300 14.70 4.55 -4.28
CA PHE A 300 15.06 5.48 -3.23
C PHE A 300 15.11 4.80 -1.85
N GLU A 301 14.15 3.91 -1.53
CA GLU A 301 14.18 3.10 -0.31
C GLU A 301 15.45 2.23 -0.25
N LEU A 302 15.78 1.52 -1.33
CA LEU A 302 16.98 0.66 -1.44
C LEU A 302 18.28 1.46 -1.34
N LEU A 303 18.37 2.60 -2.02
CA LEU A 303 19.53 3.48 -1.96
C LEU A 303 19.75 3.96 -0.53
N LEU A 304 18.68 4.33 0.16
CA LEU A 304 18.78 4.79 1.53
C LEU A 304 19.23 3.66 2.46
N LEU A 305 18.68 2.45 2.31
CA LEU A 305 19.13 1.27 3.07
C LEU A 305 20.62 0.99 2.84
N ALA A 306 21.10 1.08 1.58
CA ALA A 306 22.51 0.91 1.26
C ALA A 306 23.39 1.99 1.91
N VAL A 307 22.95 3.26 1.91
CA VAL A 307 23.65 4.35 2.59
C VAL A 307 23.69 4.13 4.10
N LEU A 308 22.58 3.74 4.74
CA LEU A 308 22.56 3.44 6.17
C LEU A 308 23.47 2.28 6.53
N SER A 309 23.50 1.23 5.72
CA SER A 309 24.44 0.11 5.88
C SER A 309 25.88 0.61 5.78
N ALA A 310 26.23 1.33 4.72
CA ALA A 310 27.58 1.84 4.51
C ALA A 310 28.05 2.78 5.63
N LEU A 311 27.16 3.62 6.16
CA LEU A 311 27.46 4.50 7.30
C LEU A 311 27.66 3.72 8.61
N THR A 312 26.95 2.61 8.78
CA THR A 312 27.11 1.72 9.93
C THR A 312 28.43 0.94 9.83
N ASP A 313 28.74 0.43 8.64
CA ASP A 313 29.99 -0.28 8.36
C ASP A 313 31.23 0.63 8.49
N ALA A 314 31.07 1.93 8.20
CA ALA A 314 32.09 2.95 8.42
C ALA A 314 32.17 3.45 9.88
N GLU A 315 31.42 2.86 10.81
CA GLU A 315 31.34 3.25 12.23
C GLU A 315 30.86 4.69 12.48
N LEU A 316 30.26 5.33 11.46
CA LEU A 316 29.73 6.70 11.55
C LEU A 316 28.33 6.75 12.20
N LEU A 317 27.60 5.64 12.11
CA LEU A 317 26.30 5.47 12.76
C LEU A 317 26.35 4.25 13.67
N PRO A 318 25.99 4.39 14.96
CA PRO A 318 25.90 3.24 15.84
C PRO A 318 24.71 2.37 15.43
N LEU A 319 24.84 1.04 15.57
CA LEU A 319 23.80 0.07 15.17
C LEU A 319 22.42 0.37 15.77
N TRP A 320 22.36 0.84 17.02
CA TRP A 320 21.09 1.18 17.66
C TRP A 320 20.31 2.27 16.92
N SER A 321 20.98 3.16 16.17
CA SER A 321 20.31 4.21 15.40
C SER A 321 19.45 3.64 14.26
N LEU A 322 19.79 2.45 13.75
CA LEU A 322 19.02 1.76 12.72
C LEU A 322 17.60 1.39 13.20
N VAL A 323 17.41 1.20 14.50
CA VAL A 323 16.08 0.94 15.10
C VAL A 323 15.10 2.08 14.80
N LEU A 324 15.59 3.31 14.65
CA LEU A 324 14.77 4.48 14.34
C LEU A 324 14.86 4.87 12.86
N LEU A 325 16.05 4.81 12.26
CA LEU A 325 16.28 5.27 10.89
C LEU A 325 15.64 4.35 9.84
N LEU A 326 15.71 3.02 10.02
CA LEU A 326 15.08 2.07 9.09
C LEU A 326 13.56 2.24 9.00
N PRO A 327 12.80 2.22 10.11
CA PRO A 327 11.36 2.44 10.02
C PRO A 327 11.04 3.86 9.55
N PHE A 328 11.80 4.88 9.95
CA PHE A 328 11.59 6.25 9.48
C PHE A 328 11.64 6.33 7.96
N CYS A 329 12.71 5.83 7.35
CA CYS A 329 12.86 5.93 5.90
C CYS A 329 11.88 5.04 5.14
N ARG A 330 11.55 3.87 5.69
CA ARG A 330 10.50 3.02 5.11
C ARG A 330 9.14 3.71 5.11
N GLN A 331 8.74 4.35 6.21
CA GLN A 331 7.48 5.09 6.29
C GLN A 331 7.49 6.31 5.38
N LEU A 332 8.64 6.98 5.25
CA LEU A 332 8.84 8.09 4.33
C LEU A 332 8.57 7.68 2.87
N CYS A 333 9.27 6.65 2.39
CA CYS A 333 9.20 6.19 1.01
C CYS A 333 7.81 5.61 0.68
N ARG A 334 7.26 4.80 1.59
CA ARG A 334 5.91 4.23 1.42
C ARG A 334 4.83 5.30 1.41
N GLY A 335 4.86 6.23 2.37
CA GLY A 335 3.92 7.35 2.43
C GLY A 335 3.94 8.19 1.16
N ALA A 336 5.14 8.50 0.65
CA ALA A 336 5.31 9.28 -0.57
C ALA A 336 4.73 8.56 -1.80
N ARG A 337 4.99 7.25 -1.94
CA ARG A 337 4.40 6.44 -3.02
C ARG A 337 2.88 6.40 -2.95
N TRP A 338 2.30 6.15 -1.78
CA TRP A 338 0.83 6.10 -1.62
C TRP A 338 0.17 7.45 -1.94
N ALA A 339 0.76 8.55 -1.47
CA ALA A 339 0.30 9.90 -1.80
C ALA A 339 0.42 10.19 -3.31
N GLY A 340 1.53 9.80 -3.94
CA GLY A 340 1.75 9.94 -5.38
C GLY A 340 0.75 9.13 -6.22
N LEU A 341 0.51 7.87 -5.86
CA LEU A 341 -0.44 6.99 -6.57
C LEU A 341 -1.86 7.53 -6.49
N LEU A 342 -2.25 8.07 -5.34
CA LEU A 342 -3.54 8.76 -5.22
C LEU A 342 -3.64 9.95 -6.16
N ARG A 343 -2.62 10.81 -6.21
CA ARG A 343 -2.60 12.00 -7.08
C ARG A 343 -2.69 11.58 -8.55
N LEU A 344 -2.02 10.51 -8.95
CA LEU A 344 -2.17 9.90 -10.28
C LEU A 344 -3.65 9.55 -10.55
N CYS A 345 -4.31 8.85 -9.63
CA CYS A 345 -5.73 8.48 -9.76
C CYS A 345 -6.69 9.69 -9.73
N LEU A 346 -6.30 10.81 -9.13
CA LEU A 346 -7.10 12.06 -9.13
C LEU A 346 -7.01 12.78 -10.48
N ILE A 347 -5.82 12.83 -11.09
CA ILE A 347 -5.59 13.48 -12.39
C ILE A 347 -6.33 12.76 -13.52
N GLY A 348 -6.39 11.43 -13.48
CA GLY A 348 -7.08 10.62 -14.49
C GLY A 348 -8.61 10.73 -14.48
N ARG A 349 -9.21 11.63 -13.70
CA ARG A 349 -10.67 11.79 -13.61
C ARG A 349 -11.19 12.87 -14.55
N PRO A 350 -12.23 12.59 -15.36
CA PRO A 350 -12.95 13.64 -16.06
C PRO A 350 -13.64 14.56 -15.04
N ALA A 351 -13.53 15.88 -15.26
CA ALA A 351 -14.00 16.92 -14.34
C ALA A 351 -15.49 16.80 -13.95
N ALA A 352 -16.30 16.11 -14.76
CA ALA A 352 -17.73 15.90 -14.55
C ALA A 352 -18.10 15.04 -13.33
N ALA A 353 -17.15 14.30 -12.72
CA ALA A 353 -17.44 13.41 -11.59
C ALA A 353 -17.22 14.05 -10.20
N SER A 354 -17.16 15.39 -10.13
CA SER A 354 -16.88 16.14 -8.90
C SER A 354 -18.03 17.03 -8.40
N ARG A 355 -19.22 16.93 -9.02
CA ARG A 355 -20.45 17.51 -8.50
C ARG A 355 -21.24 16.47 -7.70
#